data_AF-A0A024HBY0-F1
#
_entry.id   AF-A0A024HBY0-F1
#
_cell.length_a   1.000
_cell.length_b   1.000
_cell.length_c   1.000
_cell.angle_alpha   90.00
_cell.angle_beta   90.00
_cell.angle_gamma   90.00
#
_symmetry.space_group_name_H-M   'P 1'
#
loop_
_entity.id
_entity.type
_entity.pdbx_description
1 polymer ?
#
loop_
_entity_poly.entity_id
_entity_poly.type
_entity_poly.pdbx_seq_one_letter_code
_entity_poly.pdbx_strand_id
1 'polypeptide(L)'
;MSSIRLKLAQPLKVVESDSLDLLIQQPSDNWAEYDRQVSFPVRAQVKWQTRSEDCHNYGMEFLALDSESRTRLEACIKYYNQSPSYSASAA
;
A
#
# COMPACT_ATOMS: atom_id res chain seq x y z
N MET A 1 1.88 9.26 -8.34
CA MET A 1 1.58 8.63 -7.03
C MET A 1 2.70 8.96 -6.06
N SER A 2 2.39 9.50 -4.89
CA SER A 2 3.40 9.97 -3.91
C SER A 2 3.16 9.49 -2.48
N SER A 3 2.08 8.76 -2.20
CA SER A 3 1.71 8.38 -0.84
C SER A 3 1.00 7.02 -0.74
N ILE A 4 0.94 6.50 0.48
CA ILE A 4 0.21 5.28 0.85
C ILE A 4 -0.46 5.48 2.22
N ARG A 5 -1.59 4.80 2.45
CA ARG A 5 -2.19 4.66 3.78
C ARG A 5 -1.92 3.26 4.32
N LEU A 6 -1.18 3.17 5.42
CA LEU A 6 -0.97 1.93 6.15
C LEU A 6 -2.03 1.79 7.25
N LYS A 7 -2.69 0.64 7.31
CA LYS A 7 -3.71 0.31 8.33
C LYS A 7 -3.25 -0.93 9.09
N LEU A 8 -3.15 -0.83 10.41
CA LEU A 8 -2.64 -1.90 11.28
C LEU A 8 -3.57 -2.15 12.45
N ALA A 9 -3.63 -3.40 12.91
CA ALA A 9 -4.37 -3.79 14.12
C ALA A 9 -3.64 -3.37 15.41
N GLN A 10 -2.30 -3.28 15.35
CA GLN A 10 -1.47 -2.82 16.46
C GLN A 10 -0.71 -1.55 16.07
N PRO A 11 -0.46 -0.64 17.02
CA PRO A 11 0.26 0.60 16.73
C PRO A 11 1.74 0.32 16.45
N LEU A 12 2.28 1.05 15.49
CA LEU A 12 3.72 1.22 15.34
C LEU A 12 4.23 2.20 16.41
N LYS A 13 5.46 2.00 16.87
CA LYS A 13 6.18 2.95 17.73
C LYS A 13 6.85 4.03 16.87
N VAL A 14 6.04 4.85 16.21
CA VAL A 14 6.48 5.94 15.32
C VAL A 14 5.66 7.19 15.59
N VAL A 15 6.19 8.34 15.20
CA VAL A 15 5.51 9.65 15.24
C VAL A 15 5.54 10.31 13.85
N GLU A 16 4.87 11.45 13.72
CA GLU A 16 4.95 12.25 12.50
C GLU A 16 6.40 12.64 12.21
N SER A 17 6.74 12.70 10.91
CA SER A 17 8.09 12.90 10.37
C SER A 17 9.06 11.72 10.49
N ASP A 18 8.73 10.66 11.25
CA ASP A 18 9.52 9.43 11.24
C ASP A 18 9.52 8.79 9.86
N SER A 19 10.65 8.20 9.49
CA SER A 19 10.82 7.47 8.24
C SER A 19 10.84 5.98 8.48
N LEU A 20 10.18 5.24 7.60
CA LEU A 20 10.11 3.79 7.62
C LEU A 20 10.60 3.23 6.29
N ASP A 21 11.37 2.15 6.38
CA ASP A 21 11.65 1.26 5.27
C ASP A 21 10.54 0.21 5.21
N LEU A 22 9.83 0.15 4.09
CA LEU A 22 8.71 -0.75 3.86
C LEU A 22 9.09 -1.74 2.77
N LEU A 23 8.61 -2.97 2.92
CA LEU A 23 8.65 -3.98 1.86
C LEU A 23 7.22 -4.17 1.34
N ILE A 24 7.00 -3.83 0.07
CA ILE A 24 5.68 -3.96 -0.56
C ILE A 24 5.65 -5.23 -1.38
N GLN A 25 4.63 -6.05 -1.14
CA GLN A 25 4.30 -7.22 -1.94
C GLN A 25 3.36 -6.81 -3.07
N GLN A 26 3.75 -7.07 -4.32
CA GLN A 26 2.93 -6.77 -5.48
C GLN A 26 1.89 -7.88 -5.68
N PRO A 27 0.60 -7.56 -5.83
CA PRO A 27 -0.44 -8.56 -6.08
C PRO A 27 -0.31 -9.15 -7.50
N SER A 28 -0.80 -10.38 -7.67
CA SER A 28 -0.96 -11.05 -8.97
C SER A 28 -2.19 -11.98 -8.94
N ASP A 29 -2.92 -12.05 -10.04
CA ASP A 29 -4.01 -13.04 -10.23
C ASP A 29 -3.46 -14.44 -10.53
N ASN A 30 -2.20 -14.53 -10.96
CA ASN A 30 -1.54 -15.81 -11.15
C ASN A 30 -1.05 -16.31 -9.80
N TRP A 31 -1.67 -17.40 -9.32
CA TRP A 31 -1.32 -18.06 -8.06
C TRP A 31 0.17 -18.38 -7.92
N ALA A 32 0.82 -18.84 -9.00
CA ALA A 32 2.24 -19.17 -8.95
C ALA A 32 3.14 -17.93 -8.80
N GLU A 33 2.71 -16.79 -9.34
CA GLU A 33 3.42 -15.51 -9.19
C GLU A 33 3.15 -14.86 -7.84
N TYR A 34 1.93 -14.98 -7.33
CA TYR A 34 1.56 -14.53 -5.99
C TYR A 34 2.35 -15.29 -4.91
N ASP A 35 2.44 -16.62 -5.03
CA ASP A 35 3.22 -17.45 -4.10
C ASP A 35 4.72 -17.08 -4.14
N ARG A 36 5.22 -16.72 -5.32
CA ARG A 36 6.62 -16.31 -5.54
C ARG A 36 6.82 -14.80 -5.52
N GLN A 37 5.89 -14.05 -4.92
CA GLN A 37 5.94 -12.59 -4.96
C GLN A 37 7.23 -12.06 -4.35
N VAL A 38 7.99 -11.31 -5.15
CA VAL A 38 9.21 -10.65 -4.69
C VAL A 38 8.83 -9.27 -4.17
N SER A 39 9.03 -9.05 -2.87
CA SER A 39 8.79 -7.74 -2.26
C SER A 39 9.78 -6.71 -2.83
N PHE A 40 9.36 -5.45 -2.94
CA PHE A 40 10.27 -4.35 -3.26
C PHE A 40 10.33 -3.34 -2.12
N PRO A 41 11.52 -2.77 -1.86
CA PRO A 41 11.70 -1.77 -0.82
C PRO A 41 11.18 -0.41 -1.27
N VAL A 42 10.55 0.32 -0.34
CA VAL A 42 10.28 1.75 -0.48
C VAL A 42 10.54 2.45 0.85
N ARG A 43 11.05 3.67 0.80
CA ARG A 43 11.23 4.51 1.99
C ARG A 43 10.15 5.58 2.04
N ALA A 44 9.47 5.69 3.17
CA ALA A 44 8.34 6.58 3.33
C ALA A 44 8.32 7.27 4.70
N GLN A 45 7.85 8.51 4.74
CA GLN A 45 7.73 9.33 5.94
C GLN A 45 6.29 9.40 6.42
N VAL A 46 6.07 9.25 7.73
CA VAL A 46 4.77 9.44 8.36
C VAL A 46 4.38 10.93 8.30
N LYS A 47 3.25 11.24 7.68
CA LYS A 47 2.70 12.60 7.57
C LYS A 47 1.59 12.87 8.55
N TRP A 48 0.83 11.85 8.89
CA TRP A 48 -0.22 11.89 9.91
C TRP A 48 -0.48 10.48 10.43
N GLN A 49 -1.02 10.41 11.64
CA GLN A 49 -1.53 9.17 12.21
C GLN A 49 -2.89 9.39 12.88
N THR A 50 -3.80 8.42 12.74
CA THR A 50 -5.10 8.45 13.41
C THR A 50 -5.41 7.09 14.02
N ARG A 51 -6.22 7.10 15.07
CA ARG A 51 -6.75 5.89 15.70
C ARG A 51 -8.26 5.84 15.51
N SER A 52 -8.74 4.70 15.03
CA SER A 52 -10.16 4.33 15.07
C SER A 52 -10.34 3.15 16.03
N GLU A 53 -11.58 2.76 16.34
CA GLU A 53 -11.87 1.73 17.36
C GLU A 53 -11.03 0.45 17.18
N ASP A 54 -10.91 -0.05 15.94
CA ASP A 54 -10.25 -1.33 15.64
C ASP A 54 -8.93 -1.21 14.87
N CYS A 55 -8.45 0.01 14.60
CA CYS A 55 -7.25 0.16 13.77
C CYS A 55 -6.46 1.45 13.98
N HIS A 56 -5.18 1.35 13.66
CA HIS A 56 -4.23 2.45 13.59
C HIS A 56 -3.94 2.76 12.12
N ASN A 57 -4.17 4.00 11.71
CA ASN A 57 -3.95 4.45 10.35
C ASN A 57 -2.77 5.42 10.30
N TYR A 58 -1.96 5.28 9.26
CA TYR A 58 -0.80 6.12 9.01
C TYR A 58 -0.84 6.59 7.56
N GLY A 59 -0.89 7.90 7.35
CA GLY A 59 -0.66 8.48 6.04
C GLY A 59 0.83 8.68 5.83
N MET A 60 1.37 8.09 4.78
CA MET A 60 2.80 8.11 4.52
C MET A 60 3.10 8.65 3.13
N GLU A 61 4.13 9.47 3.02
CA GLU A 61 4.63 10.03 1.76
C GLU A 61 5.95 9.33 1.39
N PHE A 62 6.09 8.91 0.14
CA PHE A 62 7.32 8.27 -0.32
C PHE A 62 8.44 9.31 -0.44
N LEU A 63 9.60 9.03 0.18
CA LEU A 63 10.75 9.95 0.16
C LEU A 63 11.54 9.87 -1.14
N ALA A 64 11.71 8.67 -1.67
CA ALA A 64 12.35 8.41 -2.96
C ALA A 64 11.70 7.17 -3.58
N LEU A 65 11.27 7.30 -4.83
CA LEU A 65 10.82 6.18 -5.66
C LEU A 65 11.67 6.19 -6.92
N ASP A 66 12.41 5.11 -7.14
CA ASP A 66 12.99 4.85 -8.45
C ASP A 66 11.89 4.49 -9.47
N SER A 67 12.29 4.43 -10.74
CA SER A 67 11.36 4.13 -11.84
C SER A 67 10.73 2.76 -11.69
N GLU A 68 11.47 1.75 -11.23
CA GLU A 68 10.97 0.39 -11.07
C GLU A 68 9.88 0.32 -10.00
N SER A 69 10.17 0.82 -8.80
CA SER A 69 9.24 0.88 -7.66
C SER A 69 7.99 1.68 -8.01
N ARG A 70 8.14 2.79 -8.77
CA ARG A 70 6.99 3.55 -9.29
C ARG A 70 6.13 2.69 -10.21
N THR A 71 6.72 1.99 -11.18
CA THR A 71 5.97 1.11 -12.08
C THR A 71 5.27 -0.02 -11.33
N ARG A 72 5.92 -0.63 -10.33
CA ARG A 72 5.33 -1.69 -9.50
C ARG A 72 4.17 -1.18 -8.65
N LEU A 73 4.30 0.01 -8.07
CA LEU A 73 3.21 0.68 -7.34
C LEU A 73 2.02 1.02 -8.25
N GLU A 74 2.27 1.52 -9.46
CA GLU A 74 1.24 1.78 -10.46
C GLU A 74 0.51 0.49 -10.86
N ALA A 75 1.23 -0.62 -10.98
CA ALA A 75 0.63 -1.95 -11.21
C ALA A 75 -0.26 -2.38 -10.03
N CYS A 76 0.16 -2.14 -8.78
CA CYS A 76 -0.67 -2.41 -7.60
C CYS A 76 -1.97 -1.61 -7.62
N ILE A 77 -1.90 -0.31 -7.91
CA ILE A 77 -3.10 0.53 -8.04
C ILE A 77 -3.99 0.00 -9.15
N LYS A 78 -3.43 -0.27 -10.34
CA LYS A 78 -4.20 -0.79 -11.46
C LYS A 78 -4.90 -2.09 -11.09
N TYR A 79 -4.21 -3.00 -10.40
CA TYR A 79 -4.76 -4.26 -9.92
C TYR A 79 -5.98 -4.06 -9.01
N TYR A 80 -5.85 -3.25 -7.95
CA TYR A 80 -6.95 -3.01 -7.02
C TYR A 80 -8.05 -2.10 -7.59
N ASN A 81 -7.73 -1.28 -8.59
CA ASN A 81 -8.68 -0.42 -9.29
C ASN A 81 -9.31 -1.09 -10.53
N GLN A 82 -9.10 -2.38 -10.79
CA GLN A 82 -9.85 -3.10 -11.82
C GLN A 82 -11.34 -3.18 -11.40
N SER A 83 -12.09 -2.13 -11.77
CA SER A 83 -13.54 -1.93 -11.72
C SER A 83 -14.38 -2.71 -10.69
N PRO A 84 -14.92 -2.05 -9.64
CA PRO A 84 -16.03 -2.56 -8.84
C PRO A 84 -17.37 -2.41 -9.59
N SER A 85 -17.41 -2.72 -10.89
CA SER A 85 -18.69 -2.77 -11.62
C SER A 85 -19.40 -4.06 -11.21
N TYR A 86 -20.05 -4.02 -10.05
CA TYR A 86 -21.17 -4.90 -9.76
C TYR A 86 -22.29 -4.43 -10.68
N SER A 87 -22.42 -5.04 -11.87
CA SER A 87 -23.68 -4.96 -12.58
C SER A 87 -24.67 -5.70 -11.69
N ALA A 88 -25.45 -4.96 -10.90
CA ALA A 88 -26.68 -5.48 -10.34
C ALA A 88 -27.51 -5.95 -11.53
N SER A 89 -27.47 -7.25 -11.81
CA SER A 89 -28.48 -7.89 -12.63
C SER A 89 -29.79 -7.59 -11.92
N ALA A 90 -30.57 -6.67 -12.48
CA ALA A 90 -31.94 -6.43 -12.09
C ALA A 90 -32.66 -7.79 -12.13
N ALA A 91 -33.29 -8.14 -11.01
CA ALA A 91 -34.31 -9.17 -10.94
C ALA A 91 -35.67 -8.48 -10.95
#